data_AF-A0A2G1DFB1-F1
#
_entry.id   AF-A0A2G1DFB1-F1
#
_cell.length_a   1.000
_cell.length_b   1.000
_cell.length_c   1.000
_cell.angle_alpha   90.00
_cell.angle_beta   90.00
_cell.angle_gamma   90.00
#
_symmetry.space_group_name_H-M   'P 1'
#
loop_
_entity.id
_entity.type
_entity.pdbx_description
1 polymer ?
#
loop_
_entity_poly.entity_id
_entity_poly.type
_entity_poly.pdbx_seq_one_letter_code
_entity_poly.pdbx_strand_id
1 'polypeptide(L)'
;MAVKVAINGFGRIGRCVARIIANRDDVELVAINDTASIEMLEYITKYDTVHGTFDGDVKVENGYLKMGNINAKLYSTRDASELTFTKDCGAEVILECTGAYLTTEKCQVHLDNGAKKVVMSAPAKDDTPTFVLGVNEDKYEGQAIVSNASCTTNCLGPVAKALDDAFGIEKGLMTTIHSYTNDQNILDVKHKKDKRRSRAGALNMIPTTTGAAKAMRLVMPQLDGKLHGQSVRVPTPNVSMVDVNLLVKKDTTKEEVNALFETKAKELAGIIAVDNEMMVSSDLVGNTNSTIIAADLTQVIGGNMIKVMTWYDNEWGYSSRLIDMAVYVSNK
;
A
#
# COMPACT_ATOMS: atom_id res chain seq x y z
N MET A 1 -3.42 6.54 -24.02
CA MET A 1 -4.52 7.28 -23.37
C MET A 1 -4.38 7.09 -21.88
N ALA A 2 -4.82 8.05 -21.06
CA ALA A 2 -4.82 7.88 -19.61
C ALA A 2 -5.75 6.74 -19.21
N VAL A 3 -5.34 5.93 -18.23
CA VAL A 3 -6.18 4.83 -17.71
C VAL A 3 -7.28 5.44 -16.86
N LYS A 4 -8.55 5.15 -17.18
CA LYS A 4 -9.69 5.66 -16.42
C LYS A 4 -9.94 4.81 -15.19
N VAL A 5 -9.84 5.40 -14.01
CA VAL A 5 -10.04 4.71 -12.73
C VAL A 5 -11.22 5.29 -11.97
N ALA A 6 -11.86 4.43 -11.17
CA ALA A 6 -12.84 4.86 -10.17
C ALA A 6 -12.47 4.30 -8.79
N ILE A 7 -12.78 5.05 -7.73
CA ILE A 7 -12.46 4.67 -6.35
C ILE A 7 -13.73 4.30 -5.61
N ASN A 8 -13.82 3.07 -5.13
CA ASN A 8 -14.85 2.67 -4.17
C ASN A 8 -14.31 2.79 -2.74
N GLY A 9 -14.83 3.74 -1.96
CA GLY A 9 -14.36 4.03 -0.60
C GLY A 9 -13.35 5.18 -0.55
N PHE A 10 -13.81 6.38 -0.24
CA PHE A 10 -13.00 7.60 -0.21
C PHE A 10 -12.39 7.89 1.17
N GLY A 11 -11.87 6.82 1.78
CA GLY A 11 -11.15 6.86 3.04
C GLY A 11 -9.72 7.38 2.89
N ARG A 12 -8.83 6.90 3.77
CA ARG A 12 -7.44 7.36 3.80
C ARG A 12 -6.67 7.06 2.52
N ILE A 13 -6.71 5.81 2.05
CA ILE A 13 -6.07 5.41 0.78
C ILE A 13 -6.77 6.08 -0.41
N GLY A 14 -8.11 6.05 -0.47
CA GLY A 14 -8.86 6.69 -1.56
C GLY A 14 -8.53 8.19 -1.75
N ARG A 15 -8.42 8.95 -0.66
CA ARG A 15 -8.02 10.37 -0.73
C ARG A 15 -6.57 10.57 -1.13
N CYS A 16 -5.64 9.73 -0.63
CA CYS A 16 -4.24 9.78 -1.06
C CYS A 16 -4.12 9.49 -2.57
N VAL A 17 -4.83 8.47 -3.06
CA VAL A 17 -4.92 8.16 -4.49
C VAL A 17 -5.41 9.36 -5.29
N ALA A 18 -6.52 10.00 -4.90
CA ALA A 18 -7.01 11.19 -5.59
C ALA A 18 -6.00 12.34 -5.60
N ARG A 19 -5.30 12.59 -4.49
CA ARG A 19 -4.25 13.62 -4.42
C ARG A 19 -3.06 13.32 -5.33
N ILE A 20 -2.66 12.05 -5.44
CA ILE A 20 -1.58 11.64 -6.33
C ILE A 20 -2.02 11.75 -7.80
N ILE A 21 -3.23 11.28 -8.15
CA ILE A 21 -3.78 11.38 -9.51
C ILE A 21 -3.93 12.83 -9.95
N ALA A 22 -4.23 13.76 -9.04
CA ALA A 22 -4.35 15.18 -9.34
C ALA A 22 -3.08 15.80 -9.98
N ASN A 23 -1.94 15.11 -9.88
CA ASN A 23 -0.64 15.51 -10.40
C ASN A 23 -0.05 14.48 -11.41
N ARG A 24 -0.90 13.61 -11.98
CA ARG A 24 -0.53 12.60 -12.97
C ARG A 24 -1.36 12.75 -14.24
N ASP A 25 -0.74 12.49 -15.39
CA ASP A 25 -1.38 12.57 -16.71
C ASP A 25 -1.63 11.18 -17.34
N ASP A 26 -1.06 10.12 -16.76
CA ASP A 26 -1.20 8.74 -17.24
C ASP A 26 -2.45 8.03 -16.68
N VAL A 27 -3.15 8.66 -15.73
CA VAL A 27 -4.35 8.14 -15.05
C VAL A 27 -5.38 9.24 -14.90
N GLU A 28 -6.64 8.94 -15.15
CA GLU A 28 -7.78 9.85 -14.99
C GLU A 28 -8.75 9.30 -13.94
N LEU A 29 -9.00 10.05 -12.85
CA LEU A 29 -10.02 9.69 -11.87
C LEU A 29 -11.39 10.16 -12.35
N VAL A 30 -12.25 9.23 -12.77
CA VAL A 30 -13.55 9.55 -13.39
C VAL A 30 -14.73 9.43 -12.44
N ALA A 31 -14.61 8.66 -11.35
CA ALA A 31 -15.66 8.53 -10.34
C ALA A 31 -15.10 8.16 -8.95
N ILE A 32 -15.83 8.57 -7.90
CA ILE A 32 -15.59 8.18 -6.52
C ILE A 32 -16.90 7.77 -5.84
N ASN A 33 -16.85 6.90 -4.84
CA ASN A 33 -17.97 6.58 -3.97
C ASN A 33 -17.61 6.79 -2.50
N ASP A 34 -18.43 7.59 -1.80
CA ASP A 34 -18.37 7.78 -0.35
C ASP A 34 -19.74 8.15 0.24
N THR A 35 -19.98 7.76 1.49
CA THR A 35 -21.25 8.02 2.20
C THR A 35 -21.24 9.28 3.07
N ALA A 36 -20.14 10.04 3.10
CA ALA A 36 -20.08 11.33 3.78
C ALA A 36 -20.99 12.38 3.12
N SER A 37 -21.39 13.41 3.88
CA SER A 37 -22.07 14.56 3.29
C SER A 37 -21.12 15.32 2.35
N ILE A 38 -21.69 16.03 1.38
CA ILE A 38 -20.94 16.84 0.40
C ILE A 38 -19.95 17.80 1.09
N GLU A 39 -20.43 18.56 2.08
CA GLU A 39 -19.61 19.50 2.85
C GLU A 39 -18.46 18.79 3.57
N MET A 40 -18.74 17.63 4.18
CA MET A 40 -17.73 16.85 4.88
C MET A 40 -16.69 16.31 3.89
N LEU A 41 -17.13 15.81 2.74
CA LEU A 41 -16.25 15.28 1.70
C LEU A 41 -15.33 16.36 1.14
N GLU A 42 -15.85 17.55 0.84
CA GLU A 42 -15.05 18.71 0.42
C GLU A 42 -14.00 19.06 1.49
N TYR A 43 -14.42 19.16 2.74
CA TYR A 43 -13.55 19.50 3.87
C TYR A 43 -12.40 18.51 4.07
N ILE A 44 -12.70 17.21 4.20
CA ILE A 44 -11.68 16.17 4.48
C ILE A 44 -10.76 15.89 3.28
N THR A 45 -11.17 16.32 2.09
CA THR A 45 -10.34 16.24 0.89
C THR A 45 -9.37 17.41 0.82
N LYS A 46 -9.86 18.62 1.15
CA LYS A 46 -9.04 19.84 1.23
C LYS A 46 -8.01 19.78 2.37
N TYR A 47 -8.40 19.35 3.57
CA TYR A 47 -7.54 19.40 4.75
C TYR A 47 -7.10 18.00 5.19
N ASP A 48 -5.80 17.78 5.29
CA ASP A 48 -5.21 16.53 5.78
C ASP A 48 -4.14 16.82 6.84
N THR A 49 -4.25 16.18 8.01
CA THR A 49 -3.29 16.37 9.11
C THR A 49 -1.91 15.83 8.80
N VAL A 50 -1.82 14.76 8.00
CA VAL A 50 -0.55 14.10 7.65
C VAL A 50 0.03 14.72 6.39
N HIS A 51 -0.80 14.80 5.34
CA HIS A 51 -0.36 15.21 4.00
C HIS A 51 -0.62 16.70 3.70
N GLY A 52 -0.93 17.49 4.73
CA GLY A 52 -1.19 18.91 4.63
C GLY A 52 -2.49 19.29 3.90
N THR A 53 -2.71 20.59 3.77
CA THR A 53 -3.79 21.14 2.94
C THR A 53 -3.48 20.87 1.47
N PHE A 54 -4.46 20.39 0.71
CA PHE A 54 -4.31 20.25 -0.74
C PHE A 54 -4.01 21.61 -1.38
N ASP A 55 -2.97 21.66 -2.20
CA ASP A 55 -2.55 22.86 -2.91
C ASP A 55 -3.43 23.06 -4.16
N GLY A 56 -4.33 24.04 -4.10
CA GLY A 56 -5.40 24.25 -5.09
C GLY A 56 -6.81 24.07 -4.53
N ASP A 57 -7.82 24.38 -5.34
CA ASP A 57 -9.21 24.32 -4.89
C ASP A 57 -9.75 22.89 -4.88
N VAL A 58 -10.59 22.62 -3.87
CA VAL A 58 -11.40 21.40 -3.78
C VAL A 58 -12.84 21.83 -3.70
N LYS A 59 -13.66 21.33 -4.63
CA LYS A 59 -15.10 21.59 -4.67
C LYS A 59 -15.88 20.30 -4.88
N VAL A 60 -16.93 20.11 -4.10
CA VAL A 60 -17.91 19.05 -4.34
C VAL A 60 -19.25 19.70 -4.66
N GLU A 61 -19.58 19.76 -5.94
CA GLU A 61 -20.76 20.46 -6.44
C GLU A 61 -21.38 19.74 -7.64
N ASN A 62 -22.70 19.87 -7.80
CA ASN A 62 -23.44 19.28 -8.93
C ASN A 62 -23.20 17.78 -9.13
N GLY A 63 -22.88 17.05 -8.05
CA GLY A 63 -22.58 15.61 -8.10
C GLY A 63 -21.17 15.24 -8.56
N TYR A 64 -20.21 16.18 -8.54
CA TYR A 64 -18.82 15.94 -8.91
C TYR A 64 -17.84 16.44 -7.85
N LEU A 65 -16.75 15.71 -7.65
CA LEU A 65 -15.53 16.18 -6.99
C LEU A 65 -14.64 16.84 -8.04
N LYS A 66 -14.29 18.11 -7.80
CA LYS A 66 -13.34 18.89 -8.60
C LYS A 66 -12.11 19.20 -7.75
N MET A 67 -10.94 18.77 -8.21
CA MET A 67 -9.66 18.99 -7.51
C MET A 67 -8.48 18.87 -8.47
N GLY A 68 -7.69 19.93 -8.66
CA GLY A 68 -6.60 19.92 -9.65
C GLY A 68 -7.13 19.62 -11.06
N ASN A 69 -6.58 18.61 -11.73
CA ASN A 69 -7.07 18.12 -13.03
C ASN A 69 -8.27 17.15 -12.93
N ILE A 70 -8.76 16.84 -11.72
CA ILE A 70 -9.82 15.86 -11.49
C ILE A 70 -11.20 16.52 -11.62
N ASN A 71 -12.08 15.86 -12.36
CA ASN A 71 -13.52 16.10 -12.37
C ASN A 71 -14.26 14.76 -12.31
N ALA A 72 -14.40 14.21 -11.10
CA ALA A 72 -14.89 12.85 -10.87
C ALA A 72 -16.34 12.85 -10.38
N LYS A 73 -17.20 12.01 -10.98
CA LYS A 73 -18.59 11.86 -10.51
C LYS A 73 -18.63 11.27 -9.10
N LEU A 74 -19.43 11.86 -8.22
CA LEU A 74 -19.64 11.40 -6.85
C LEU A 74 -20.86 10.46 -6.79
N TYR A 75 -20.62 9.26 -6.27
CA TYR A 75 -21.64 8.31 -5.84
C TYR A 75 -21.70 8.29 -4.31
N SER A 76 -22.87 7.94 -3.77
CA SER A 76 -23.08 7.83 -2.33
C SER A 76 -23.98 6.66 -1.98
N THR A 77 -23.40 5.46 -2.03
CA THR A 77 -24.11 4.21 -1.70
C THR A 77 -23.19 3.18 -1.06
N ARG A 78 -23.79 2.26 -0.30
CA ARG A 78 -23.11 1.09 0.26
C ARG A 78 -23.31 -0.17 -0.58
N ASP A 79 -24.29 -0.14 -1.48
CA ASP A 79 -24.58 -1.25 -2.39
C ASP A 79 -23.70 -1.12 -3.64
N ALA A 80 -22.75 -2.04 -3.80
CA ALA A 80 -21.85 -2.00 -4.94
C ALA A 80 -22.57 -2.28 -6.28
N SER A 81 -23.76 -2.88 -6.28
CA SER A 81 -24.54 -3.10 -7.51
C SER A 81 -25.06 -1.79 -8.11
N GLU A 82 -25.23 -0.75 -7.30
CA GLU A 82 -25.64 0.59 -7.74
C GLU A 82 -24.48 1.41 -8.34
N LEU A 83 -23.24 0.93 -8.23
CA LEU A 83 -22.04 1.65 -8.69
C LEU A 83 -21.82 1.45 -10.19
N THR A 84 -22.50 2.27 -10.99
CA THR A 84 -22.44 2.28 -12.46
C THR A 84 -21.24 3.04 -13.04
N PHE A 85 -20.09 3.02 -12.36
CA PHE A 85 -18.89 3.80 -12.72
C PHE A 85 -18.49 3.64 -14.19
N THR A 86 -18.49 2.40 -14.68
CA THR A 86 -18.08 2.10 -16.06
C THR A 86 -19.08 2.63 -17.08
N LYS A 87 -20.37 2.36 -16.85
CA LYS A 87 -21.45 2.78 -17.75
C LYS A 87 -21.57 4.31 -17.85
N ASP A 88 -21.49 5.00 -16.71
CA ASP A 88 -21.76 6.43 -16.64
C ASP A 88 -20.51 7.29 -16.89
N CYS A 89 -19.32 6.80 -16.52
CA CYS A 89 -18.08 7.59 -16.49
C CYS A 89 -16.94 6.94 -17.30
N GLY A 90 -17.12 5.73 -17.81
CA GLY A 90 -16.10 5.03 -18.60
C GLY A 90 -14.92 4.51 -17.77
N ALA A 91 -15.12 4.27 -16.46
CA ALA A 91 -14.09 3.66 -15.62
C ALA A 91 -13.67 2.28 -16.18
N GLU A 92 -12.37 2.05 -16.28
CA GLU A 92 -11.79 0.78 -16.76
C GLU A 92 -11.33 -0.09 -15.59
N VAL A 93 -10.74 0.54 -14.57
CA VAL A 93 -10.24 -0.12 -13.37
C VAL A 93 -10.92 0.44 -12.12
N ILE A 94 -11.43 -0.44 -11.26
CA ILE A 94 -11.95 -0.05 -9.95
C ILE A 94 -10.87 -0.26 -8.89
N LEU A 95 -10.57 0.81 -8.15
CA LEU A 95 -9.75 0.77 -6.94
C LEU A 95 -10.67 0.51 -5.75
N GLU A 96 -10.63 -0.71 -5.24
CA GLU A 96 -11.47 -1.14 -4.12
C GLU A 96 -10.80 -0.82 -2.79
N CYS A 97 -11.20 0.31 -2.21
CA CYS A 97 -10.59 0.95 -1.05
C CYS A 97 -11.45 0.91 0.22
N THR A 98 -12.60 0.20 0.22
CA THR A 98 -13.51 0.16 1.38
C THR A 98 -13.01 -0.78 2.49
N GLY A 99 -12.21 -1.79 2.13
CA GLY A 99 -11.86 -2.91 3.02
C GLY A 99 -13.01 -3.92 3.27
N ALA A 100 -14.18 -3.71 2.65
CA ALA A 100 -15.35 -4.57 2.79
C ALA A 100 -15.41 -5.66 1.70
N TYR A 101 -14.96 -5.33 0.49
CA TYR A 101 -14.91 -6.19 -0.69
C TYR A 101 -13.47 -6.71 -0.89
N LEU A 102 -13.11 -7.75 -0.16
CA LEU A 102 -11.76 -8.33 -0.16
C LEU A 102 -11.75 -9.80 -0.60
N THR A 103 -12.70 -10.19 -1.45
CA THR A 103 -12.75 -11.51 -2.10
C THR A 103 -13.14 -11.33 -3.56
N THR A 104 -12.74 -12.28 -4.41
CA THR A 104 -13.11 -12.32 -5.83
C THR A 104 -14.63 -12.27 -5.98
N GLU A 105 -15.35 -13.13 -5.23
CA GLU A 105 -16.82 -13.17 -5.23
C GLU A 105 -17.44 -11.80 -4.94
N LYS A 106 -16.94 -11.09 -3.93
CA LYS A 106 -17.47 -9.78 -3.56
C LYS A 106 -17.16 -8.72 -4.61
N CYS A 107 -15.97 -8.75 -5.22
CA CYS A 107 -15.58 -7.80 -6.24
C CYS A 107 -16.23 -8.06 -7.61
N GLN A 108 -16.81 -9.24 -7.83
CA GLN A 108 -17.44 -9.63 -9.09
C GLN A 108 -18.50 -8.62 -9.55
N VAL A 109 -19.24 -8.03 -8.61
CA VAL A 109 -20.25 -6.99 -8.88
C VAL A 109 -19.70 -5.80 -9.69
N HIS A 110 -18.43 -5.43 -9.49
CA HIS A 110 -17.80 -4.33 -10.25
C HIS A 110 -17.54 -4.73 -11.71
N LEU A 111 -17.19 -5.99 -11.96
CA LEU A 111 -17.04 -6.53 -13.32
C LEU A 111 -18.40 -6.68 -14.00
N ASP A 112 -19.41 -7.13 -13.26
CA ASP A 112 -20.79 -7.25 -13.77
C ASP A 112 -21.36 -5.87 -14.16
N ASN A 113 -20.92 -4.81 -13.46
CA ASN A 113 -21.19 -3.41 -13.80
C ASN A 113 -20.32 -2.85 -14.95
N GLY A 114 -19.51 -3.70 -15.57
CA GLY A 114 -18.77 -3.43 -16.80
C GLY A 114 -17.32 -3.02 -16.64
N ALA A 115 -16.78 -2.93 -15.41
CA ALA A 115 -15.36 -2.66 -15.22
C ALA A 115 -14.51 -3.79 -15.82
N LYS A 116 -13.35 -3.44 -16.39
CA LYS A 116 -12.43 -4.45 -16.96
C LYS A 116 -11.61 -5.11 -15.86
N LYS A 117 -11.19 -4.33 -14.86
CA LYS A 117 -10.30 -4.79 -13.79
C LYS A 117 -10.75 -4.23 -12.43
N VAL A 118 -10.41 -4.95 -11.36
CA VAL A 118 -10.54 -4.51 -9.97
C VAL A 118 -9.22 -4.74 -9.25
N VAL A 119 -8.72 -3.71 -8.55
CA VAL A 119 -7.53 -3.78 -7.72
C VAL A 119 -7.90 -3.52 -6.27
N MET A 120 -7.76 -4.53 -5.41
CA MET A 120 -8.01 -4.39 -3.97
C MET A 120 -6.87 -3.63 -3.30
N SER A 121 -7.21 -2.63 -2.48
CA SER A 121 -6.25 -1.85 -1.68
C SER A 121 -5.90 -2.52 -0.34
N ALA A 122 -6.06 -3.84 -0.23
CA ALA A 122 -5.68 -4.61 0.95
C ALA A 122 -5.44 -6.08 0.57
N PRO A 123 -4.83 -6.88 1.46
CA PRO A 123 -4.73 -8.32 1.27
C PRO A 123 -6.11 -8.96 1.07
N ALA A 124 -6.20 -9.81 0.05
CA ALA A 124 -7.38 -10.63 -0.16
C ALA A 124 -7.65 -11.57 1.02
N LYS A 125 -8.93 -11.93 1.20
CA LYS A 125 -9.41 -12.87 2.22
C LYS A 125 -9.65 -14.27 1.66
N ASP A 126 -9.39 -14.46 0.38
CA ASP A 126 -9.45 -15.71 -0.38
C ASP A 126 -8.14 -15.90 -1.17
N ASP A 127 -8.18 -16.68 -2.25
CA ASP A 127 -7.07 -16.98 -3.15
C ASP A 127 -6.90 -15.99 -4.31
N THR A 128 -7.54 -14.81 -4.23
CA THR A 128 -7.39 -13.76 -5.25
C THR A 128 -5.89 -13.48 -5.53
N PRO A 129 -5.47 -13.50 -6.81
CA PRO A 129 -4.08 -13.25 -7.20
C PRO A 129 -3.53 -11.96 -6.59
N THR A 130 -2.38 -12.06 -5.94
CA THR A 130 -1.75 -10.95 -5.22
C THR A 130 -0.43 -10.60 -5.88
N PHE A 131 -0.26 -9.32 -6.20
CA PHE A 131 0.93 -8.83 -6.88
C PHE A 131 1.56 -7.66 -6.13
N VAL A 132 2.88 -7.57 -6.21
CA VAL A 132 3.71 -6.45 -5.76
C VAL A 132 4.63 -6.09 -6.92
N LEU A 133 4.59 -4.82 -7.34
CA LEU A 133 5.46 -4.31 -8.41
C LEU A 133 6.93 -4.36 -7.97
N GLY A 134 7.82 -4.68 -8.89
CA GLY A 134 9.23 -4.98 -8.63
C GLY A 134 9.49 -6.35 -8.03
N VAL A 135 8.49 -7.24 -7.95
CA VAL A 135 8.59 -8.54 -7.28
C VAL A 135 8.06 -9.69 -8.14
N ASN A 136 6.77 -9.68 -8.45
CA ASN A 136 6.10 -10.79 -9.12
C ASN A 136 5.08 -10.35 -10.18
N GLU A 137 5.10 -9.08 -10.57
CA GLU A 137 4.21 -8.52 -11.59
C GLU A 137 4.36 -9.22 -12.94
N ASP A 138 5.53 -9.79 -13.23
CA ASP A 138 5.82 -10.60 -14.41
C ASP A 138 4.92 -11.84 -14.53
N LYS A 139 4.36 -12.31 -13.40
CA LYS A 139 3.41 -13.44 -13.33
C LYS A 139 1.96 -13.03 -13.54
N TYR A 140 1.68 -11.75 -13.81
CA TYR A 140 0.34 -11.30 -14.16
C TYR A 140 -0.05 -11.80 -15.55
N GLU A 141 -1.17 -12.54 -15.62
CA GLU A 141 -1.67 -13.19 -16.85
C GLU A 141 -3.01 -12.60 -17.29
N GLY A 142 -3.29 -11.35 -16.94
CA GLY A 142 -4.53 -10.67 -17.33
C GLY A 142 -5.70 -10.91 -16.38
N GLN A 143 -5.46 -11.38 -15.16
CA GLN A 143 -6.52 -11.63 -14.17
C GLN A 143 -7.37 -10.36 -13.94
N ALA A 144 -8.70 -10.54 -13.89
CA ALA A 144 -9.63 -9.42 -13.82
C ALA A 144 -9.70 -8.78 -12.42
N ILE A 145 -9.52 -9.58 -11.37
CA ILE A 145 -9.53 -9.11 -9.98
C ILE A 145 -8.21 -9.49 -9.35
N VAL A 146 -7.51 -8.49 -8.79
CA VAL A 146 -6.21 -8.67 -8.15
C VAL A 146 -6.13 -7.93 -6.82
N SER A 147 -5.23 -8.35 -5.95
CA SER A 147 -4.86 -7.64 -4.72
C SER A 147 -3.50 -6.96 -4.87
N ASN A 148 -3.41 -5.69 -4.49
CA ASN A 148 -2.15 -4.96 -4.35
C ASN A 148 -1.45 -5.25 -3.00
N ALA A 149 -1.76 -6.38 -2.37
CA ALA A 149 -1.26 -6.78 -1.05
C ALA A 149 -1.47 -5.71 0.04
N SER A 150 -0.59 -5.65 1.04
CA SER A 150 -0.56 -4.59 2.06
C SER A 150 0.63 -3.65 1.86
N CYS A 151 0.60 -2.48 2.51
CA CYS A 151 1.73 -1.55 2.60
C CYS A 151 3.02 -2.24 3.10
N THR A 152 2.95 -3.03 4.16
CA THR A 152 4.11 -3.79 4.68
C THR A 152 4.62 -4.84 3.68
N THR A 153 3.73 -5.47 2.89
CA THR A 153 4.15 -6.45 1.87
C THR A 153 4.83 -5.76 0.69
N ASN A 154 4.33 -4.58 0.27
CA ASN A 154 4.98 -3.75 -0.74
C ASN A 154 6.35 -3.24 -0.28
N CYS A 155 6.52 -2.97 1.02
CA CYS A 155 7.82 -2.61 1.59
C CYS A 155 8.78 -3.81 1.65
N LEU A 156 8.35 -4.94 2.21
CA LEU A 156 9.22 -6.11 2.39
C LEU A 156 9.55 -6.82 1.07
N GLY A 157 8.60 -6.88 0.12
CA GLY A 157 8.73 -7.69 -1.08
C GLY A 157 9.99 -7.39 -1.90
N PRO A 158 10.24 -6.14 -2.32
CA PRO A 158 11.42 -5.77 -3.09
C PRO A 158 12.73 -6.04 -2.34
N VAL A 159 12.77 -5.82 -1.01
CA VAL A 159 13.93 -6.13 -0.16
C VAL A 159 14.19 -7.64 -0.12
N ALA A 160 13.16 -8.44 0.15
CA ALA A 160 13.27 -9.88 0.21
C ALA A 160 13.70 -10.46 -1.14
N LYS A 161 13.15 -9.95 -2.26
CA LYS A 161 13.56 -10.37 -3.61
C LYS A 161 15.01 -10.05 -3.89
N ALA A 162 15.46 -8.83 -3.63
CA ALA A 162 16.85 -8.45 -3.85
C ALA A 162 17.82 -9.37 -3.09
N LEU A 163 17.54 -9.65 -1.82
CA LEU A 163 18.39 -10.51 -0.98
C LEU A 163 18.28 -12.00 -1.34
N ASP A 164 17.11 -12.49 -1.71
CA ASP A 164 16.91 -13.89 -2.13
C ASP A 164 17.63 -14.17 -3.45
N ASP A 165 17.50 -13.27 -4.44
CA ASP A 165 18.16 -13.40 -5.73
C ASP A 165 19.70 -13.38 -5.59
N ALA A 166 20.24 -12.57 -4.67
CA ALA A 166 21.69 -12.40 -4.50
C ALA A 166 22.35 -13.43 -3.57
N PHE A 167 21.67 -13.79 -2.47
CA PHE A 167 22.26 -14.57 -1.37
C PHE A 167 21.46 -15.83 -1.00
N GLY A 168 20.23 -15.95 -1.47
CA GLY A 168 19.31 -17.06 -1.17
C GLY A 168 18.84 -17.08 0.28
N ILE A 169 17.57 -16.77 0.53
CA ILE A 169 17.01 -16.76 1.89
C ILE A 169 16.70 -18.18 2.34
N GLU A 170 17.25 -18.57 3.50
CA GLU A 170 16.89 -19.80 4.19
C GLU A 170 15.64 -19.63 5.05
N LYS A 171 15.63 -18.60 5.89
CA LYS A 171 14.53 -18.27 6.80
C LYS A 171 14.73 -16.88 7.40
N GLY A 172 13.68 -16.32 7.98
CA GLY A 172 13.79 -15.01 8.59
C GLY A 172 12.60 -14.60 9.45
N LEU A 173 12.85 -13.56 10.25
CA LEU A 173 11.87 -12.93 11.11
C LEU A 173 11.79 -11.44 10.81
N MET A 174 10.56 -10.94 10.78
CA MET A 174 10.27 -9.52 10.56
C MET A 174 9.49 -8.95 11.74
N THR A 175 9.86 -7.73 12.14
CA THR A 175 9.01 -6.87 12.96
C THR A 175 8.72 -5.59 12.17
N THR A 176 7.44 -5.25 11.97
CA THR A 176 7.10 -3.92 11.47
C THR A 176 6.74 -2.97 12.62
N ILE A 177 7.54 -1.92 12.77
CA ILE A 177 7.25 -0.76 13.63
C ILE A 177 6.33 0.13 12.82
N HIS A 178 5.03 0.08 13.10
CA HIS A 178 4.03 0.61 12.19
C HIS A 178 3.27 1.75 12.85
N SER A 179 3.05 2.85 12.14
CA SER A 179 2.12 3.90 12.56
C SER A 179 0.75 3.34 12.93
N TYR A 180 0.02 4.04 13.79
CA TYR A 180 -1.36 3.67 14.04
C TYR A 180 -2.21 3.87 12.78
N THR A 181 -3.37 3.24 12.77
CA THR A 181 -4.35 3.22 11.70
C THR A 181 -5.74 3.38 12.33
N ASN A 182 -6.77 3.51 11.51
CA ASN A 182 -8.16 3.60 12.00
C ASN A 182 -8.68 2.32 12.69
N ASP A 183 -7.91 1.22 12.68
CA ASP A 183 -8.24 0.00 13.44
C ASP A 183 -7.76 0.07 14.91
N GLN A 184 -7.00 1.09 15.29
CA GLN A 184 -6.69 1.39 16.69
C GLN A 184 -7.73 2.36 17.26
N ASN A 185 -8.06 2.18 18.54
CA ASN A 185 -8.93 3.11 19.23
C ASN A 185 -8.15 4.35 19.70
N ILE A 186 -8.78 5.53 19.66
CA ILE A 186 -8.18 6.77 20.19
C ILE A 186 -8.02 6.67 21.72
N LEU A 187 -9.01 6.11 22.39
CA LEU A 187 -9.05 5.87 23.84
C LEU A 187 -9.28 4.38 24.15
N ASP A 188 -9.08 3.99 25.41
CA ASP A 188 -9.31 2.62 25.85
C ASP A 188 -10.79 2.23 25.67
N VAL A 189 -11.09 1.33 24.73
CA VAL A 189 -12.44 0.81 24.46
C VAL A 189 -12.36 -0.57 23.80
N LYS A 190 -13.45 -1.36 23.87
CA LYS A 190 -13.51 -2.72 23.33
C LYS A 190 -13.04 -2.78 21.87
N HIS A 191 -12.22 -3.79 21.55
CA HIS A 191 -11.81 -4.10 20.19
C HIS A 191 -12.25 -5.53 19.85
N LYS A 192 -12.68 -5.78 18.61
CA LYS A 192 -13.42 -7.00 18.23
C LYS A 192 -12.62 -8.30 18.40
N LYS A 193 -11.30 -8.25 18.18
CA LYS A 193 -10.45 -9.47 18.06
C LYS A 193 -9.12 -9.43 18.81
N ASP A 194 -8.68 -8.26 19.24
CA ASP A 194 -7.33 -8.05 19.77
C ASP A 194 -7.40 -7.16 21.01
N LYS A 195 -7.07 -7.73 22.18
CA LYS A 195 -7.09 -7.04 23.48
C LYS A 195 -6.07 -5.90 23.55
N ARG A 196 -4.97 -5.97 22.80
CA ARG A 196 -3.94 -4.92 22.83
C ARG A 196 -4.37 -3.70 22.01
N ARG A 197 -5.07 -3.91 20.89
CA ARG A 197 -5.67 -2.83 20.09
C ARG A 197 -6.86 -2.14 20.77
N SER A 198 -7.30 -2.66 21.92
CA SER A 198 -8.31 -2.00 22.75
C SER A 198 -7.74 -0.82 23.56
N ARG A 199 -6.42 -0.61 23.56
CA ARG A 199 -5.74 0.48 24.26
C ARG A 199 -5.55 1.71 23.37
N ALA A 200 -5.47 2.89 23.96
CA ALA A 200 -5.29 4.17 23.27
C ALA A 200 -4.08 4.15 22.31
N GLY A 201 -4.35 4.24 21.00
CA GLY A 201 -3.37 4.07 19.93
C GLY A 201 -2.30 5.15 19.88
N ALA A 202 -2.65 6.39 20.22
CA ALA A 202 -1.72 7.53 20.22
C ALA A 202 -0.85 7.62 21.49
N LEU A 203 -0.96 6.68 22.43
CA LEU A 203 -0.23 6.71 23.71
C LEU A 203 0.51 5.39 24.01
N ASN A 204 0.43 4.38 23.15
CA ASN A 204 0.98 3.06 23.42
C ASN A 204 1.79 2.53 22.24
N MET A 205 2.83 1.76 22.57
CA MET A 205 3.40 0.78 21.66
C MET A 205 2.58 -0.53 21.79
N ILE A 206 1.92 -0.96 20.73
CA ILE A 206 0.93 -2.05 20.75
C ILE A 206 1.44 -3.23 19.92
N PRO A 207 2.03 -4.28 20.55
CA PRO A 207 2.47 -5.45 19.80
C PRO A 207 1.28 -6.28 19.32
N THR A 208 1.22 -6.62 18.04
CA THR A 208 0.10 -7.32 17.42
C THR A 208 0.58 -8.24 16.29
N THR A 209 -0.32 -9.11 15.81
CA THR A 209 -0.03 -9.97 14.67
C THR A 209 -0.07 -9.16 13.36
N THR A 210 0.71 -9.62 12.39
CA THR A 210 0.65 -9.12 11.00
C THR A 210 0.61 -10.30 10.04
N GLY A 211 -0.16 -10.16 8.97
CA GLY A 211 -0.21 -11.14 7.89
C GLY A 211 0.91 -10.97 6.86
N ALA A 212 1.64 -9.84 6.88
CA ALA A 212 2.55 -9.47 5.79
C ALA A 212 3.67 -10.50 5.55
N ALA A 213 4.30 -11.02 6.62
CA ALA A 213 5.36 -12.02 6.46
C ALA A 213 4.83 -13.32 5.86
N LYS A 214 3.62 -13.74 6.26
CA LYS A 214 2.96 -14.93 5.72
C LYS A 214 2.46 -14.71 4.28
N ALA A 215 2.04 -13.49 3.97
CA ALA A 215 1.60 -13.10 2.64
C ALA A 215 2.75 -13.12 1.62
N MET A 216 4.02 -13.11 2.07
CA MET A 216 5.17 -13.26 1.18
C MET A 216 5.12 -14.52 0.32
N ARG A 217 4.49 -15.62 0.79
CA ARG A 217 4.32 -16.83 -0.03
C ARG A 217 3.50 -16.60 -1.31
N LEU A 218 2.61 -15.59 -1.31
CA LEU A 218 1.76 -15.28 -2.45
C LEU A 218 2.55 -14.60 -3.56
N VAL A 219 3.57 -13.80 -3.19
CA VAL A 219 4.39 -13.05 -4.15
C VAL A 219 5.74 -13.72 -4.42
N MET A 220 6.28 -14.44 -3.45
CA MET A 220 7.53 -15.20 -3.49
C MET A 220 7.30 -16.62 -2.94
N PRO A 221 6.72 -17.54 -3.74
CA PRO A 221 6.37 -18.89 -3.28
C PRO A 221 7.54 -19.70 -2.72
N GLN A 222 8.76 -19.45 -3.19
CA GLN A 222 9.98 -20.08 -2.66
C GLN A 222 10.28 -19.71 -1.20
N LEU A 223 9.59 -18.70 -0.66
CA LEU A 223 9.66 -18.26 0.75
C LEU A 223 8.50 -18.79 1.61
N ASP A 224 7.65 -19.67 1.08
CA ASP A 224 6.58 -20.27 1.87
C ASP A 224 7.13 -21.04 3.08
N GLY A 225 6.56 -20.79 4.25
CA GLY A 225 7.04 -21.33 5.52
C GLY A 225 8.40 -20.80 6.03
N LYS A 226 9.11 -19.95 5.26
CA LYS A 226 10.44 -19.43 5.64
C LYS A 226 10.41 -18.09 6.37
N LEU A 227 9.36 -17.29 6.19
CA LEU A 227 9.23 -15.98 6.81
C LEU A 227 8.06 -15.94 7.80
N HIS A 228 8.31 -15.34 8.97
CA HIS A 228 7.28 -15.02 9.95
C HIS A 228 7.54 -13.64 10.56
N GLY A 229 6.54 -13.04 11.21
CA GLY A 229 6.75 -11.76 11.86
C GLY A 229 5.61 -11.27 12.75
N GLN A 230 5.84 -10.10 13.35
CA GLN A 230 4.87 -9.36 14.16
C GLN A 230 4.88 -7.86 13.78
N SER A 231 3.95 -7.12 14.35
CA SER A 231 3.92 -5.66 14.28
C SER A 231 3.95 -5.06 15.68
N VAL A 232 4.57 -3.90 15.83
CA VAL A 232 4.37 -3.01 16.96
C VAL A 232 3.74 -1.73 16.42
N ARG A 233 2.49 -1.45 16.79
CA ARG A 233 1.86 -0.16 16.44
C ARG A 233 2.43 0.92 17.35
N VAL A 234 2.92 2.02 16.79
CA VAL A 234 3.54 3.12 17.54
C VAL A 234 2.74 4.41 17.40
N PRO A 235 2.87 5.37 18.34
CA PRO A 235 2.08 6.60 18.34
C PRO A 235 2.59 7.65 17.33
N THR A 236 2.80 7.22 16.08
CA THR A 236 3.01 8.10 14.93
C THR A 236 1.84 7.96 13.96
N PRO A 237 1.38 9.05 13.33
CA PRO A 237 0.20 9.03 12.46
C PRO A 237 0.46 8.39 11.10
N ASN A 238 1.71 8.44 10.62
CA ASN A 238 2.13 7.88 9.35
C ASN A 238 3.64 7.61 9.33
N VAL A 239 4.07 6.92 8.28
CA VAL A 239 5.41 6.37 8.06
C VAL A 239 5.77 5.27 9.05
N SER A 240 6.00 4.11 8.47
CA SER A 240 6.28 2.87 9.16
C SER A 240 7.64 2.33 8.74
N MET A 241 8.12 1.33 9.47
CA MET A 241 9.41 0.68 9.21
C MET A 241 9.26 -0.84 9.31
N VAL A 242 9.98 -1.56 8.47
CA VAL A 242 10.23 -2.99 8.59
C VAL A 242 11.65 -3.19 9.11
N ASP A 243 11.77 -3.99 10.16
CA ASP A 243 13.01 -4.61 10.62
C ASP A 243 12.96 -6.09 10.21
N VAL A 244 13.82 -6.51 9.29
CA VAL A 244 13.89 -7.89 8.81
C VAL A 244 15.26 -8.50 9.08
N ASN A 245 15.25 -9.71 9.63
CA ASN A 245 16.43 -10.49 9.99
C ASN A 245 16.37 -11.80 9.21
N LEU A 246 17.35 -12.05 8.36
CA LEU A 246 17.37 -13.15 7.40
C LEU A 246 18.63 -13.97 7.56
N LEU A 247 18.47 -15.29 7.66
CA LEU A 247 19.55 -16.23 7.43
C LEU A 247 19.63 -16.49 5.93
N VAL A 248 20.80 -16.29 5.34
CA VAL A 248 21.07 -16.51 3.91
C VAL A 248 22.05 -17.66 3.68
N LYS A 249 22.03 -18.24 2.48
CA LYS A 249 22.85 -19.40 2.11
C LYS A 249 24.28 -19.02 1.72
N LYS A 250 24.44 -17.85 1.11
CA LYS A 250 25.72 -17.33 0.66
C LYS A 250 26.20 -16.27 1.63
N ASP A 251 27.41 -16.45 2.16
CA ASP A 251 28.07 -15.45 2.99
C ASP A 251 28.24 -14.13 2.23
N THR A 252 28.10 -13.03 2.96
CA THR A 252 28.17 -11.66 2.44
C THR A 252 28.77 -10.72 3.48
N THR A 253 29.05 -9.48 3.08
CA THR A 253 29.37 -8.37 4.00
C THR A 253 28.31 -7.27 3.98
N LYS A 254 28.40 -6.33 4.93
CA LYS A 254 27.54 -5.13 4.96
C LYS A 254 27.69 -4.32 3.67
N GLU A 255 28.92 -4.19 3.17
CA GLU A 255 29.27 -3.41 1.98
C GLU A 255 28.63 -4.03 0.73
N GLU A 256 28.67 -5.36 0.59
CA GLU A 256 28.04 -6.07 -0.53
C GLU A 256 26.51 -5.93 -0.50
N VAL A 257 25.89 -6.04 0.67
CA VAL A 257 24.44 -5.85 0.84
C VAL A 257 24.02 -4.42 0.49
N ASN A 258 24.75 -3.41 0.97
CA ASN A 258 24.45 -2.02 0.66
C ASN A 258 24.68 -1.70 -0.83
N ALA A 259 25.77 -2.19 -1.43
CA ALA A 259 26.03 -2.02 -2.86
C ALA A 259 24.96 -2.67 -3.73
N LEU A 260 24.42 -3.82 -3.31
CA LEU A 260 23.26 -4.44 -3.94
C LEU A 260 22.05 -3.52 -3.91
N PHE A 261 21.71 -2.93 -2.76
CA PHE A 261 20.56 -2.03 -2.66
C PHE A 261 20.73 -0.75 -3.46
N GLU A 262 21.94 -0.17 -3.52
CA GLU A 262 22.25 0.97 -4.39
C GLU A 262 22.04 0.64 -5.88
N THR A 263 22.38 -0.58 -6.28
CA THR A 263 22.12 -1.06 -7.64
C THR A 263 20.62 -1.24 -7.88
N LYS A 264 19.91 -1.87 -6.94
CA LYS A 264 18.48 -2.11 -7.04
C LYS A 264 17.64 -0.84 -6.98
N ALA A 265 18.07 0.19 -6.27
CA ALA A 265 17.43 1.50 -6.27
C ALA A 265 17.47 2.19 -7.65
N LYS A 266 18.51 1.92 -8.45
CA LYS A 266 18.59 2.40 -9.84
C LYS A 266 17.73 1.57 -10.78
N GLU A 267 17.75 0.25 -10.64
CA GLU A 267 16.97 -0.67 -11.48
C GLU A 267 15.46 -0.57 -11.24
N LEU A 268 15.06 -0.35 -9.99
CA LEU A 268 13.66 -0.27 -9.54
C LEU A 268 13.34 1.12 -8.99
N ALA A 269 13.80 2.16 -9.70
CA ALA A 269 13.56 3.56 -9.34
C ALA A 269 12.05 3.83 -9.17
N GLY A 270 11.68 4.49 -8.08
CA GLY A 270 10.28 4.73 -7.70
C GLY A 270 9.64 3.60 -6.88
N ILE A 271 10.29 2.44 -6.77
CA ILE A 271 9.91 1.34 -5.86
C ILE A 271 10.91 1.25 -4.72
N ILE A 272 12.20 1.18 -5.03
CA ILE A 272 13.30 1.09 -4.07
C ILE A 272 14.07 2.41 -4.03
N ALA A 273 14.33 2.91 -2.82
CA ALA A 273 15.29 3.98 -2.57
C ALA A 273 16.24 3.57 -1.43
N VAL A 274 17.37 4.27 -1.32
CA VAL A 274 18.32 4.12 -0.22
C VAL A 274 18.41 5.44 0.55
N ASP A 275 18.30 5.36 1.87
CA ASP A 275 18.54 6.45 2.79
C ASP A 275 20.00 6.40 3.25
N ASN A 276 20.75 7.43 2.83
CA ASN A 276 22.12 7.70 3.25
C ASN A 276 22.21 8.96 4.15
N GLU A 277 21.08 9.55 4.49
CA GLU A 277 20.96 10.82 5.22
C GLU A 277 20.51 10.63 6.67
N MET A 278 20.28 9.38 7.10
CA MET A 278 19.82 9.03 8.45
C MET A 278 18.45 9.67 8.76
N MET A 279 17.53 9.60 7.80
CA MET A 279 16.19 10.16 7.92
C MET A 279 15.39 9.48 9.04
N VAL A 280 14.48 10.24 9.64
CA VAL A 280 13.49 9.73 10.58
C VAL A 280 12.10 9.69 9.94
N SER A 281 11.12 9.11 10.64
CA SER A 281 9.80 8.83 10.05
C SER A 281 9.11 10.06 9.46
N SER A 282 9.24 11.24 10.06
CA SER A 282 8.58 12.46 9.56
C SER A 282 9.15 12.95 8.24
N ASP A 283 10.42 12.68 7.96
CA ASP A 283 11.12 13.16 6.75
C ASP A 283 10.63 12.44 5.49
N LEU A 284 9.95 11.31 5.68
CA LEU A 284 9.49 10.41 4.63
C LEU A 284 7.97 10.51 4.37
N VAL A 285 7.28 11.44 5.02
CA VAL A 285 5.86 11.70 4.75
C VAL A 285 5.71 12.19 3.31
N GLY A 286 4.84 11.53 2.54
CA GLY A 286 4.66 11.83 1.12
C GLY A 286 5.70 11.18 0.20
N ASN A 287 6.61 10.36 0.74
CA ASN A 287 7.55 9.61 -0.09
C ASN A 287 6.78 8.56 -0.92
N THR A 288 7.05 8.52 -2.23
CA THR A 288 6.31 7.67 -3.18
C THR A 288 6.91 6.27 -3.32
N ASN A 289 8.12 6.00 -2.81
CA ASN A 289 8.75 4.69 -2.90
C ASN A 289 8.04 3.67 -2.00
N SER A 290 8.13 2.38 -2.37
CA SER A 290 7.59 1.29 -1.56
C SER A 290 8.47 0.94 -0.38
N THR A 291 9.78 1.09 -0.55
CA THR A 291 10.81 0.77 0.43
C THR A 291 11.96 1.76 0.31
N ILE A 292 12.38 2.31 1.44
CA ILE A 292 13.56 3.17 1.56
C ILE A 292 14.51 2.52 2.56
N ILE A 293 15.62 1.95 2.10
CA ILE A 293 16.54 1.18 2.94
C ILE A 293 17.45 2.12 3.73
N ALA A 294 17.47 2.01 5.06
CA ALA A 294 18.42 2.72 5.92
C ALA A 294 19.78 2.01 5.87
N ALA A 295 20.67 2.47 4.99
CA ALA A 295 21.93 1.78 4.69
C ALA A 295 22.93 1.79 5.85
N ASP A 296 22.86 2.81 6.70
CA ASP A 296 23.67 2.94 7.92
C ASP A 296 23.34 1.83 8.94
N LEU A 297 22.07 1.40 8.99
CA LEU A 297 21.55 0.38 9.91
C LEU A 297 21.67 -1.06 9.41
N THR A 298 22.17 -1.30 8.20
CA THR A 298 22.46 -2.65 7.70
C THR A 298 23.48 -3.33 8.61
N GLN A 299 23.19 -4.58 9.01
CA GLN A 299 24.10 -5.42 9.78
C GLN A 299 24.26 -6.78 9.10
N VAL A 300 25.47 -7.32 9.18
CA VAL A 300 25.76 -8.70 8.80
C VAL A 300 26.53 -9.36 9.94
N ILE A 301 25.98 -10.42 10.50
CA ILE A 301 26.55 -11.17 11.61
C ILE A 301 26.95 -12.55 11.10
N GLY A 302 28.20 -12.95 11.37
CA GLY A 302 28.70 -14.28 10.99
C GLY A 302 28.67 -14.56 9.49
N GLY A 303 28.67 -13.52 8.65
CA GLY A 303 28.61 -13.62 7.18
C GLY A 303 27.23 -13.95 6.60
N ASN A 304 26.35 -14.62 7.35
CA ASN A 304 25.11 -15.19 6.82
C ASN A 304 23.82 -14.73 7.52
N MET A 305 23.91 -13.91 8.57
CA MET A 305 22.75 -13.31 9.22
C MET A 305 22.67 -11.83 8.87
N ILE A 306 21.79 -11.49 7.94
CA ILE A 306 21.56 -10.12 7.46
C ILE A 306 20.41 -9.50 8.24
N LYS A 307 20.60 -8.28 8.75
CA LYS A 307 19.54 -7.42 9.27
C LYS A 307 19.44 -6.16 8.43
N VAL A 308 18.23 -5.87 7.95
CA VAL A 308 17.91 -4.65 7.20
C VAL A 308 16.76 -3.93 7.87
N MET A 309 16.87 -2.61 7.96
CA MET A 309 15.77 -1.73 8.34
C MET A 309 15.37 -0.88 7.14
N THR A 310 14.08 -0.83 6.86
CA THR A 310 13.57 -0.05 5.73
C THR A 310 12.27 0.65 6.06
N TRP A 311 12.20 1.92 5.70
CA TRP A 311 11.03 2.76 5.84
C TRP A 311 10.04 2.58 4.70
N TYR A 312 8.81 2.98 4.96
CA TYR A 312 7.77 3.15 3.96
C TYR A 312 6.69 4.10 4.48
N ASP A 313 6.25 5.03 3.64
CA ASP A 313 5.00 5.74 3.89
C ASP A 313 3.84 4.77 3.62
N ASN A 314 3.22 4.29 4.70
CA ASN A 314 2.16 3.29 4.64
C ASN A 314 0.86 3.78 4.01
N GLU A 315 0.74 5.08 3.75
CA GLU A 315 -0.39 5.69 3.05
C GLU A 315 0.01 6.09 1.63
N TRP A 316 1.05 6.90 1.48
CA TRP A 316 1.42 7.55 0.22
C TRP A 316 2.19 6.64 -0.74
N GLY A 317 3.21 5.94 -0.24
CA GLY A 317 3.95 4.96 -1.03
C GLY A 317 3.03 3.82 -1.49
N TYR A 318 2.16 3.34 -0.60
CA TYR A 318 1.16 2.32 -0.93
C TYR A 318 0.12 2.82 -1.94
N SER A 319 -0.38 4.05 -1.79
CA SER A 319 -1.34 4.64 -2.75
C SER A 319 -0.71 4.85 -4.11
N SER A 320 0.57 5.22 -4.17
CA SER A 320 1.34 5.31 -5.42
C SER A 320 1.39 3.94 -6.11
N ARG A 321 1.70 2.87 -5.36
CA ARG A 321 1.69 1.49 -5.89
C ARG A 321 0.32 1.02 -6.35
N LEU A 322 -0.75 1.44 -5.66
CA LEU A 322 -2.10 1.08 -6.06
C LEU A 322 -2.46 1.67 -7.44
N ILE A 323 -2.05 2.92 -7.69
CA ILE A 323 -2.22 3.57 -9.00
C ILE A 323 -1.36 2.89 -10.05
N ASP A 324 -0.07 2.64 -9.74
CA ASP A 324 0.85 1.99 -10.67
C ASP A 324 0.37 0.58 -11.04
N MET A 325 -0.21 -0.16 -10.09
CA MET A 325 -0.82 -1.47 -10.33
C MET A 325 -2.02 -1.35 -11.27
N ALA A 326 -2.89 -0.36 -11.09
CA ALA A 326 -4.01 -0.12 -11.99
C ALA A 326 -3.56 0.17 -13.42
N VAL A 327 -2.50 0.97 -13.59
CA VAL A 327 -1.89 1.23 -14.90
C VAL A 327 -1.32 -0.06 -15.49
N TYR A 328 -0.58 -0.83 -14.68
CA TYR A 328 0.05 -2.08 -15.12
C TYR A 328 -0.99 -3.10 -15.63
N VAL A 329 -2.04 -3.36 -14.85
CA VAL A 329 -3.07 -4.36 -15.21
C VAL A 329 -4.01 -3.89 -16.32
N SER A 330 -4.11 -2.59 -16.57
CA SER A 330 -4.89 -2.03 -17.68
C SER A 330 -4.17 -2.10 -19.03
N ASN A 331 -2.83 -2.09 -19.02
CA ASN A 331 -2.00 -2.09 -20.22
C ASN A 331 -1.61 -3.50 -20.70
N LYS A 332 -2.02 -4.55 -19.98
CA LYS A 332 -1.73 -5.96 -20.23
C LYS A 332 -3.02 -6.73 -20.48
#